data_AF-A0A7C6HRK0-F1
#
_entry.id   AF-A0A7C6HRK0-F1
#
_cell.length_a   1.000
_cell.length_b   1.000
_cell.length_c   1.000
_cell.angle_alpha   90.00
_cell.angle_beta   90.00
_cell.angle_gamma   90.00
#
_symmetry.space_group_name_H-M   'P 1'
#
loop_
_entity.id
_entity.type
_entity.pdbx_description
1 polymer ?
#
loop_
_entity_poly.entity_id
_entity_poly.type
_entity_poly.pdbx_seq_one_letter_code
_entity_poly.pdbx_strand_id
1 'polypeptide(L)'
;MRSILAVALTAIVALSGCGTSDNPETPDTTGSPDPTEASECLESMRLAADEIDPSKAVPLITETLDACKTADEWLAALEKYPAAMGLGPQDNVGDDSLAIACAPNQEAAVCKDFMAKLQERQTS
;
A
#
# COMPACT_ATOMS: atom_id res chain seq x y z
N MET A 1 -0.83 12.43 46.92
CA MET A 1 -0.25 13.70 47.38
C MET A 1 1.19 13.77 46.90
N ARG A 2 1.55 14.84 46.17
CA ARG A 2 2.91 15.38 45.93
C ARG A 2 3.86 14.42 45.18
N SER A 3 4.44 14.80 44.03
CA SER A 3 5.32 15.96 43.92
C SER A 3 5.34 16.55 42.51
N ILE A 4 5.25 17.88 42.49
CA ILE A 4 5.57 18.77 41.37
C ILE A 4 7.08 19.01 41.43
N LEU A 5 7.77 18.85 40.30
CA LEU A 5 9.11 19.41 40.10
C LEU A 5 9.21 19.86 38.63
N ALA A 6 8.85 21.13 38.41
CA ALA A 6 9.32 21.91 37.28
C ALA A 6 10.72 22.47 37.61
N VAL A 7 11.59 22.58 36.60
CA VAL A 7 12.83 23.40 36.48
C VAL A 7 13.63 22.76 35.31
N ALA A 8 14.28 23.42 34.37
CA ALA A 8 14.30 24.79 33.86
C ALA A 8 15.14 24.78 32.56
N LEU A 9 14.87 25.77 31.69
CA LEU A 9 15.77 26.46 30.75
C LEU A 9 17.14 25.86 30.40
N THR A 10 17.43 25.77 29.09
CA THR A 10 18.62 26.22 28.30
C THR A 10 18.83 25.28 27.11
N ALA A 11 19.31 25.66 25.92
CA ALA A 11 19.79 26.90 25.34
C ALA A 11 19.54 26.83 23.82
N ILE A 12 19.22 27.98 23.21
CA ILE A 12 19.11 28.11 21.76
C ILE A 12 20.54 28.15 21.20
N VAL A 13 20.96 27.09 20.53
CA VAL A 13 22.22 27.08 19.75
C VAL A 13 21.86 27.39 18.30
N ALA A 14 22.09 28.64 17.90
CA ALA A 14 22.02 29.05 16.51
C ALA A 14 23.33 28.65 15.81
N LEU A 15 23.31 27.53 15.08
CA LEU A 15 24.36 27.19 14.13
C LEU A 15 24.03 27.84 12.79
N SER A 16 24.68 28.98 12.53
CA SER A 16 24.79 29.56 11.19
C SER A 16 25.82 28.75 10.41
N GLY A 17 25.35 27.84 9.57
CA GLY A 17 26.17 27.12 8.61
C GLY A 17 25.72 27.45 7.19
N CYS A 18 26.41 28.39 6.53
CA CYS A 18 26.38 28.51 5.07
C CYS A 18 27.20 27.35 4.49
N GLY A 19 26.54 26.23 4.21
CA GLY A 19 27.07 25.21 3.31
C GLY A 19 26.55 25.48 1.90
N THR A 20 27.40 25.99 1.02
CA THR A 20 27.16 25.89 -0.43
C THR A 20 27.42 24.44 -0.83
N SER A 21 26.37 23.62 -0.79
CA SER A 21 26.37 22.33 -1.48
C SER A 21 25.79 22.56 -2.86
N ASP A 22 26.62 22.43 -3.89
CA ASP A 22 26.17 22.19 -5.25
C ASP A 22 25.26 20.96 -5.25
N ASN A 23 23.95 21.21 -5.30
CA ASN A 23 22.97 20.15 -5.47
C ASN A 23 22.90 19.86 -6.98
N PRO A 24 23.34 18.69 -7.47
CA PRO A 24 22.91 18.27 -8.79
C PRO A 24 21.38 18.20 -8.76
N GLU A 25 20.70 18.85 -9.69
CA GLU A 25 19.28 18.63 -9.95
C GLU A 25 19.07 17.12 -10.14
N THR A 26 18.68 16.44 -9.06
CA THR A 26 17.90 15.21 -9.17
C THR A 26 16.66 15.59 -9.98
N PRO A 27 16.31 14.86 -11.05
CA PRO A 27 15.03 15.05 -11.70
C PRO A 27 13.97 14.80 -10.63
N ASP A 28 13.26 15.87 -10.24
CA ASP A 28 12.04 15.77 -9.46
C ASP A 28 10.98 15.11 -10.34
N THR A 29 11.07 13.79 -10.46
CA THR A 29 9.93 12.95 -10.82
C THR A 29 9.29 12.47 -9.51
N THR A 30 9.00 13.41 -8.61
CA THR A 30 7.93 13.22 -7.63
C THR A 30 6.65 13.74 -8.27
N GLY A 31 6.28 13.12 -9.40
CA GLY A 31 4.91 13.21 -9.89
C GLY A 31 4.07 12.45 -8.88
N SER A 32 3.41 13.15 -7.96
CA SER A 32 2.21 12.58 -7.37
C SER A 32 1.34 12.11 -8.53
N PRO A 33 0.97 10.82 -8.61
CA PRO A 33 0.15 10.34 -9.69
C PRO A 33 -1.10 11.23 -9.76
N ASP A 34 -1.33 11.80 -10.93
CA ASP A 34 -2.50 12.62 -11.18
C ASP A 34 -3.73 11.79 -10.76
N PRO A 35 -4.63 12.29 -9.90
CA PRO A 35 -5.78 11.51 -9.43
C PRO A 35 -6.74 11.10 -10.56
N THR A 36 -6.50 11.57 -11.80
CA THR A 36 -7.21 11.15 -13.00
C THR A 36 -6.58 9.97 -13.76
N GLU A 37 -5.33 9.60 -13.48
CA GLU A 37 -4.78 8.33 -13.95
C GLU A 37 -5.13 7.24 -12.92
N ALA A 38 -6.25 6.55 -13.15
CA ALA A 38 -6.51 5.30 -12.46
C ALA A 38 -5.33 4.36 -12.76
N SER A 39 -4.58 3.95 -11.73
CA SER A 39 -3.52 2.98 -11.92
C SER A 39 -4.11 1.70 -12.52
N GLU A 40 -3.35 0.99 -13.36
CA GLU A 40 -3.78 -0.28 -13.96
C GLU A 40 -4.27 -1.28 -12.90
N CYS A 41 -3.67 -1.25 -11.71
CA CYS A 41 -4.12 -1.96 -10.51
C CYS A 41 -5.56 -1.60 -10.10
N LEU A 42 -5.88 -0.31 -10.00
CA LEU A 42 -7.21 0.14 -9.59
C LEU A 42 -8.28 -0.20 -10.63
N GLU A 43 -7.96 -0.02 -11.92
CA GLU A 43 -8.90 -0.33 -13.01
C GLU A 43 -9.14 -1.84 -13.15
N SER A 44 -8.09 -2.66 -13.05
CA SER A 44 -8.25 -4.13 -13.04
C SER A 44 -9.10 -4.60 -11.85
N MET A 45 -8.93 -3.98 -10.67
CA MET A 45 -9.73 -4.31 -9.49
C MET A 45 -11.21 -3.94 -9.69
N ARG A 46 -11.48 -2.79 -10.30
CA ARG A 46 -12.84 -2.39 -10.67
C ARG A 46 -13.48 -3.40 -11.62
N LEU A 47 -12.76 -3.85 -12.64
CA LEU A 47 -13.25 -4.85 -13.59
C LEU A 47 -13.57 -6.18 -12.91
N ALA A 48 -12.71 -6.64 -11.99
CA ALA A 48 -12.96 -7.83 -11.19
C ALA A 48 -14.20 -7.68 -10.31
N ALA A 49 -14.41 -6.51 -9.71
CA ALA A 49 -15.57 -6.22 -8.85
C ALA A 49 -16.90 -6.08 -9.62
N ASP A 50 -16.86 -5.62 -10.86
CA ASP A 50 -18.04 -5.46 -11.72
C ASP A 50 -18.50 -6.80 -12.35
N GLU A 51 -17.68 -7.86 -12.27
CA GLU A 51 -18.00 -9.17 -12.83
C GLU A 51 -18.92 -9.99 -11.90
N ILE A 52 -20.06 -10.42 -12.44
CA ILE A 52 -21.10 -11.15 -11.71
C ILE A 52 -20.87 -12.66 -11.82
N ASP A 53 -20.26 -13.14 -12.91
CA ASP A 53 -19.97 -14.55 -13.14
C ASP A 53 -18.68 -14.96 -12.40
N PRO A 54 -18.77 -15.81 -11.35
CA PRO A 54 -17.60 -16.20 -10.58
C PRO A 54 -16.55 -16.94 -11.43
N SER A 55 -16.96 -17.59 -12.51
CA SER A 55 -16.04 -18.27 -13.43
C SER A 55 -15.14 -17.30 -14.19
N LYS A 56 -15.59 -16.05 -14.34
CA LYS A 56 -14.86 -14.95 -14.98
C LYS A 56 -14.20 -14.01 -13.97
N ALA A 57 -14.74 -13.90 -12.76
CA ALA A 57 -14.14 -13.10 -11.70
C ALA A 57 -12.75 -13.64 -11.30
N VAL A 58 -12.58 -14.97 -11.19
CA VAL A 58 -11.30 -15.59 -10.79
C VAL A 58 -10.11 -15.17 -11.67
N PRO A 59 -10.15 -15.28 -13.02
CA PRO A 59 -9.03 -14.82 -13.84
C PRO A 59 -8.80 -13.32 -13.72
N LEU A 60 -9.85 -12.50 -13.55
CA LEU A 60 -9.69 -11.05 -13.33
C LEU A 60 -9.00 -10.74 -11.99
N ILE A 61 -9.27 -11.52 -10.93
CA ILE A 61 -8.53 -11.40 -9.66
C ILE A 61 -7.05 -11.72 -9.87
N THR A 62 -6.72 -12.75 -10.66
CA THR A 62 -5.32 -13.02 -11.02
C THR A 62 -4.70 -11.86 -11.80
N GLU A 63 -5.43 -11.27 -12.76
CA GLU A 63 -4.96 -10.08 -13.49
C GLU A 63 -4.68 -8.90 -12.55
N THR A 64 -5.46 -8.72 -11.48
CA THR A 64 -5.18 -7.68 -10.49
C THR A 64 -3.86 -7.90 -9.75
N LEU A 65 -3.49 -9.16 -9.48
CA LEU A 65 -2.22 -9.48 -8.83
C LEU A 65 -1.01 -9.22 -9.73
N ASP A 66 -1.20 -9.23 -11.04
CA ASP A 66 -0.17 -8.88 -12.03
C ASP A 66 -0.12 -7.37 -12.30
N ALA A 67 -1.27 -6.69 -12.28
CA ALA A 67 -1.38 -5.26 -12.51
C ALA A 67 -0.90 -4.42 -11.31
N CYS A 68 -1.10 -4.90 -10.09
CA CYS A 68 -0.63 -4.26 -8.87
C CYS A 68 0.84 -4.62 -8.59
N LYS A 69 1.62 -3.68 -8.05
CA LYS A 69 3.07 -3.85 -7.84
C LYS A 69 3.40 -4.31 -6.42
N THR A 70 2.59 -3.95 -5.44
CA THR A 70 2.84 -4.23 -4.01
C THR A 70 1.57 -4.70 -3.31
N ALA A 71 1.73 -5.37 -2.16
CA ALA A 71 0.62 -5.79 -1.30
C ALA A 71 -0.26 -4.61 -0.87
N ASP A 72 0.36 -3.47 -0.54
CA ASP A 72 -0.37 -2.29 -0.06
C ASP A 72 -1.18 -1.65 -1.20
N GLU A 73 -0.63 -1.63 -2.42
CA GLU A 73 -1.36 -1.12 -3.59
C GLU A 73 -2.59 -1.98 -3.90
N TRP A 74 -2.43 -3.31 -3.84
CA TRP A 74 -3.53 -4.24 -4.07
C TRP A 74 -4.61 -4.13 -2.99
N LEU A 75 -4.22 -4.05 -1.71
CA LEU A 75 -5.16 -3.88 -0.60
C LEU A 75 -5.90 -2.54 -0.69
N ALA A 76 -5.21 -1.44 -1.00
CA ALA A 76 -5.84 -0.13 -1.19
C ALA A 76 -6.80 -0.11 -2.39
N ALA A 77 -6.54 -0.88 -3.45
CA ALA A 77 -7.47 -1.06 -4.55
C ALA A 77 -8.69 -1.90 -4.12
N LEU A 78 -8.48 -2.98 -3.36
CA LEU A 78 -9.55 -3.84 -2.86
C LEU A 78 -10.47 -3.10 -1.87
N GLU A 79 -9.93 -2.21 -1.04
CA GLU A 79 -10.73 -1.34 -0.15
C GLU A 79 -11.74 -0.47 -0.91
N LYS A 80 -11.40 -0.04 -2.14
CA LYS A 80 -12.29 0.72 -3.00
C LYS A 80 -13.31 -0.16 -3.72
N TYR A 81 -12.94 -1.42 -4.00
CA TYR A 81 -13.73 -2.37 -4.78
C TYR A 81 -13.83 -3.76 -4.10
N PRO A 82 -14.40 -3.85 -2.88
CA PRO A 82 -14.39 -5.08 -2.08
C PRO A 82 -15.13 -6.24 -2.75
N ALA A 83 -16.09 -5.94 -3.64
CA ALA A 83 -16.83 -6.93 -4.40
C ALA A 83 -15.95 -7.80 -5.31
N ALA A 84 -14.72 -7.37 -5.66
CA ALA A 84 -13.76 -8.20 -6.41
C ALA A 84 -13.44 -9.52 -5.69
N MET A 85 -13.50 -9.55 -4.36
CA MET A 85 -13.31 -10.74 -3.54
C MET A 85 -14.63 -11.29 -2.97
N GLY A 86 -15.77 -10.84 -3.51
CA GLY A 86 -17.09 -11.17 -2.97
C GLY A 86 -17.38 -10.57 -1.60
N LEU A 87 -16.63 -9.54 -1.20
CA LEU A 87 -16.80 -8.85 0.08
C LEU A 87 -17.88 -7.77 -0.04
N GLY A 88 -18.73 -7.68 0.96
CA GLY A 88 -19.73 -6.63 1.11
C GLY A 88 -19.15 -5.34 1.70
N PRO A 89 -19.94 -4.24 1.72
CA PRO A 89 -19.48 -2.92 2.19
C PRO A 89 -19.10 -2.82 3.67
N GLN A 90 -19.42 -3.85 4.46
CA GLN A 90 -19.14 -3.93 5.90
C GLN A 90 -18.03 -4.94 6.22
N ASP A 91 -17.56 -5.68 5.20
CA ASP A 91 -16.50 -6.66 5.39
C ASP A 91 -15.15 -5.96 5.42
N ASN A 92 -14.25 -6.47 6.26
CA ASN A 92 -12.91 -5.90 6.39
C ASN A 92 -12.03 -6.41 5.26
N VAL A 93 -11.39 -5.48 4.56
CA VAL A 93 -10.27 -5.77 3.66
C VAL A 93 -9.00 -5.85 4.49
N GLY A 94 -8.16 -6.85 4.23
CA GLY A 94 -6.89 -6.99 4.93
C GLY A 94 -6.08 -8.20 4.47
N ASP A 95 -5.09 -8.56 5.27
CA ASP A 95 -4.11 -9.61 4.98
C ASP A 95 -4.76 -10.96 4.63
N ASP A 96 -5.92 -11.29 5.21
CA ASP A 96 -6.65 -12.53 4.90
C ASP A 96 -7.18 -12.55 3.45
N SER A 97 -7.67 -11.41 2.94
CA SER A 97 -8.14 -11.29 1.56
C SER A 97 -6.99 -11.51 0.59
N LEU A 98 -5.83 -10.91 0.88
CA LEU A 98 -4.64 -11.06 0.06
C LEU A 98 -4.04 -12.47 0.16
N ALA A 99 -4.06 -13.10 1.34
CA ALA A 99 -3.62 -14.49 1.51
C ALA A 99 -4.45 -15.47 0.67
N ILE A 100 -5.77 -15.27 0.60
CA ILE A 100 -6.68 -16.08 -0.25
C ILE A 100 -6.32 -15.89 -1.72
N ALA A 101 -6.16 -14.65 -2.19
CA ALA A 101 -5.82 -14.35 -3.58
C ALA A 101 -4.44 -14.91 -3.98
N CYS A 102 -3.49 -14.91 -3.05
CA CYS A 102 -2.14 -15.41 -3.27
C CYS A 102 -1.99 -16.93 -3.20
N ALA A 103 -2.95 -17.65 -2.60
CA ALA A 103 -2.83 -19.11 -2.44
C ALA A 103 -2.59 -19.85 -3.78
N PRO A 104 -3.33 -19.54 -4.87
CA PRO A 104 -3.01 -20.10 -6.20
C PRO A 104 -1.96 -19.30 -7.00
N ASN A 105 -1.55 -18.10 -6.56
CA ASN A 105 -0.75 -17.15 -7.35
C ASN A 105 0.55 -16.70 -6.65
N GLN A 106 1.24 -17.62 -5.96
CA GLN A 106 2.41 -17.29 -5.12
C GLN A 106 3.55 -16.57 -5.86
N GLU A 107 3.63 -16.72 -7.18
CA GLU A 107 4.68 -16.12 -7.99
C GLU A 107 4.42 -14.65 -8.38
N ALA A 108 3.21 -14.14 -8.18
CA ALA A 108 2.86 -12.76 -8.46
C ALA A 108 3.67 -11.77 -7.60
N ALA A 109 3.96 -10.58 -8.14
CA ALA A 109 4.78 -9.58 -7.45
C ALA A 109 4.16 -9.15 -6.11
N VAL A 110 2.85 -8.92 -6.09
CA VAL A 110 2.07 -8.60 -4.87
C VAL A 110 2.23 -9.69 -3.82
N CYS A 111 2.17 -10.96 -4.21
CA CYS A 111 2.25 -12.09 -3.30
C CYS A 111 3.65 -12.27 -2.69
N LYS A 112 4.69 -12.02 -3.50
CA LYS A 112 6.08 -12.00 -3.00
C LYS A 112 6.31 -10.86 -2.01
N ASP A 113 5.80 -9.65 -2.29
CA ASP A 113 5.85 -8.51 -1.37
C ASP A 113 5.13 -8.82 -0.05
N PHE A 114 3.92 -9.39 -0.13
CA PHE A 114 3.15 -9.79 1.04
C PHE A 114 3.88 -10.79 1.93
N MET A 115 4.48 -11.83 1.33
CA MET A 115 5.22 -12.85 2.08
C MET A 115 6.49 -12.28 2.72
N ALA A 116 7.19 -11.36 2.06
CA ALA A 116 8.33 -10.67 2.64
C ALA A 116 7.93 -9.86 3.88
N LYS A 117 6.84 -9.08 3.79
CA LYS A 117 6.30 -8.31 4.93
C LYS A 117 5.86 -9.20 6.09
N LEU A 118 5.29 -10.37 5.81
CA LEU A 118 4.95 -11.35 6.84
C LEU A 118 6.19 -11.83 7.60
N GLN A 119 7.30 -12.09 6.90
CA GLN A 119 8.55 -12.53 7.52
C GLN A 119 9.16 -11.44 8.41
N GLU A 120 9.15 -10.18 7.97
CA GLU A 120 9.66 -9.05 8.75
C GLU A 120 8.89 -8.83 10.07
N ARG A 121 7.57 -9.05 10.06
CA ARG A 121 6.73 -8.97 11.28
C ARG A 121 6.99 -10.08 12.29
N GLN A 122 7.55 -11.22 11.86
CA GLN A 122 7.90 -12.32 12.78
C GLN A 122 9.27 -12.16 13.42
N THR A 123 10.13 -11.29 12.87
CA THR A 123 11.49 -11.04 13.37
C THR A 123 11.64 -9.75 14.17
N SER A 124 10.57 -8.95 14.25
CA SER A 124 10.47 -7.71 15.02
C SER A 124 9.86 -7.94 16.40
#